data_AF-A0A1S1MX13-F1
#
_entry.id   AF-A0A1S1MX13-F1
#
_cell.length_a   1.000
_cell.length_b   1.000
_cell.length_c   1.000
_cell.angle_alpha   90.00
_cell.angle_beta   90.00
_cell.angle_gamma   90.00
#
_symmetry.space_group_name_H-M   'P 1'
#
loop_
_entity.id
_entity.type
_entity.pdbx_description
1 polymer ?
#
loop_
_entity_poly.entity_id
_entity_poly.type
_entity_poly.pdbx_seq_one_letter_code
_entity_poly.pdbx_strand_id
1 'polypeptide(L)'
;MKAFHTSPNEITNIKATGTFDDCLFFSHDVYTMTASNTVYVYSLELNEEHIVRVSDLYDEELIAHISDVLSVDEEVAERMLDGRDTAFDHGLDGEDDWWIQAKQGECAKRMGYKAVEAQDEQGTVFIVPMLGCESELTLEEVR
;
A
#
# COMPACT_ATOMS: atom_id res chain seq x y z
N MET A 1 -9.11 -0.57 -14.96
CA MET A 1 -8.06 -1.58 -15.16
C MET A 1 -8.17 -2.59 -14.05
N LYS A 2 -7.91 -3.87 -14.34
CA LYS A 2 -7.99 -4.93 -13.34
C LYS A 2 -6.62 -5.13 -12.68
N ALA A 3 -6.61 -5.19 -11.35
CA ALA A 3 -5.41 -5.49 -10.56
C ALA A 3 -5.71 -6.61 -9.56
N PHE A 4 -4.69 -7.34 -9.14
CA PHE A 4 -4.82 -8.56 -8.35
C PHE A 4 -4.11 -8.44 -7.01
N HIS A 5 -4.75 -8.94 -5.96
CA HIS A 5 -4.18 -9.08 -4.61
C HIS A 5 -4.22 -10.56 -4.23
N THR A 6 -3.18 -11.04 -3.54
CA THR A 6 -3.19 -12.40 -3.00
C THR A 6 -3.06 -12.41 -1.48
N SER A 7 -3.83 -13.30 -0.87
CA SER A 7 -3.88 -13.47 0.58
C SER A 7 -3.79 -14.95 0.97
N PRO A 8 -3.04 -15.31 2.03
CA PRO A 8 -3.05 -16.68 2.56
C PRO A 8 -4.36 -17.06 3.26
N ASN A 9 -5.21 -16.08 3.59
CA ASN A 9 -6.49 -16.29 4.26
C ASN A 9 -7.62 -15.60 3.48
N GLU A 10 -8.83 -16.15 3.56
CA GLU A 10 -10.01 -15.51 2.98
C GLU A 10 -10.25 -14.14 3.63
N ILE A 11 -10.36 -13.10 2.79
CA ILE A 11 -10.67 -11.75 3.23
C ILE A 11 -12.17 -11.66 3.49
N THR A 12 -12.52 -11.60 4.77
CA THR A 12 -13.92 -11.41 5.23
C THR A 12 -14.17 -10.01 5.80
N ASN A 13 -13.10 -9.32 6.23
CA ASN A 13 -13.14 -7.97 6.77
C ASN A 13 -11.73 -7.35 6.69
N ILE A 14 -11.64 -6.05 6.41
CA ILE A 14 -10.39 -5.29 6.48
C ILE A 14 -10.33 -4.55 7.82
N LYS A 15 -9.17 -4.60 8.48
CA LYS A 15 -8.96 -3.92 9.75
C LYS A 15 -8.39 -2.54 9.50
N ALA A 16 -8.69 -1.61 10.39
CA ALA A 16 -8.11 -0.26 10.33
C ALA A 16 -6.64 -0.20 10.77
N THR A 17 -6.12 -1.29 11.35
CA THR A 17 -4.80 -1.34 12.01
C THR A 17 -4.12 -2.67 11.70
N GLY A 18 -2.82 -2.62 11.49
CA GLY A 18 -1.97 -3.77 11.21
C GLY A 18 -0.65 -3.29 10.62
N THR A 19 0.17 -4.21 10.13
CA THR A 19 1.43 -3.89 9.45
C THR A 19 1.26 -2.91 8.28
N PHE A 20 0.13 -3.01 7.58
CA PHE A 20 -0.22 -2.16 6.45
C PHE A 20 -1.49 -1.32 6.71
N ASP A 21 -1.86 -1.14 7.99
CA ASP A 21 -3.15 -0.57 8.40
C ASP A 21 -4.34 -1.19 7.63
N ASP A 22 -5.02 -0.39 6.81
CA ASP A 22 -6.16 -0.78 5.99
C ASP A 22 -5.85 -0.98 4.50
N CYS A 23 -4.57 -0.95 4.13
CA CYS A 23 -4.15 -1.06 2.75
C CYS A 23 -3.99 -2.53 2.33
N LEU A 24 -4.44 -2.82 1.10
CA LEU A 24 -4.07 -4.01 0.35
C LEU A 24 -3.19 -3.61 -0.83
N PHE A 25 -2.30 -4.51 -1.21
CA PHE A 25 -1.37 -4.32 -2.33
C PHE A 25 -1.86 -5.11 -3.52
N PHE A 26 -1.87 -4.48 -4.69
CA PHE A 26 -2.27 -5.11 -5.93
C PHE A 26 -1.17 -5.00 -6.98
N SER A 27 -1.16 -5.93 -7.92
CA SER A 27 -0.30 -5.90 -9.11
C SER A 27 -1.12 -6.17 -10.37
N HIS A 28 -0.56 -5.87 -11.54
CA HIS A 28 -1.16 -6.26 -12.82
C HIS A 28 -1.20 -7.78 -13.02
N ASP A 29 -0.24 -8.49 -12.45
CA ASP A 29 -0.13 -9.95 -12.54
C ASP A 29 -0.40 -10.60 -11.18
N VAL A 30 -0.92 -11.83 -11.20
CA VAL A 30 -1.11 -12.60 -9.96
C VAL A 30 0.24 -13.01 -9.39
N TYR A 31 0.55 -12.55 -8.18
CA TYR A 31 1.79 -12.83 -7.46
C TYR A 31 1.53 -13.73 -6.24
N THR A 32 2.56 -14.44 -5.75
CA THR A 32 2.46 -15.24 -4.52
C THR A 32 3.64 -14.92 -3.61
N MET A 33 3.35 -14.29 -2.47
CA MET A 33 4.36 -13.93 -1.45
C MET A 33 4.10 -14.60 -0.10
N THR A 34 3.51 -15.81 -0.12
CA THR A 34 3.24 -16.59 1.09
C THR A 34 3.77 -18.01 0.95
N ALA A 35 4.23 -18.57 2.08
CA ALA A 35 4.57 -19.99 2.20
C ALA A 35 3.33 -20.88 2.47
N SER A 36 2.13 -20.29 2.54
CA SER A 36 0.88 -21.03 2.69
C SER A 36 0.63 -21.94 1.49
N ASN A 37 0.06 -23.12 1.76
CA ASN A 37 -0.42 -24.03 0.71
C ASN A 37 -1.76 -23.56 0.10
N THR A 38 -2.43 -22.60 0.73
CA THR A 38 -3.68 -22.03 0.25
C THR A 38 -3.48 -20.55 -0.03
N VAL A 39 -3.84 -20.13 -1.24
CA VAL A 39 -3.74 -18.74 -1.69
C VAL A 39 -5.05 -18.31 -2.32
N TYR A 40 -5.67 -17.29 -1.74
CA TYR A 40 -6.86 -16.64 -2.27
C TYR A 40 -6.42 -15.51 -3.21
N VAL A 41 -6.93 -15.52 -4.44
CA VAL A 41 -6.65 -14.48 -5.44
C VAL A 41 -7.86 -13.59 -5.59
N TYR A 42 -7.71 -12.32 -5.25
CA TYR A 42 -8.72 -11.29 -5.40
C TYR A 42 -8.38 -10.37 -6.55
N SER A 43 -9.40 -9.79 -7.17
CA SER A 43 -9.25 -8.69 -8.11
C SER A 43 -10.03 -7.46 -7.71
N LEU A 44 -9.58 -6.31 -8.22
CA LEU A 44 -10.20 -5.01 -8.06
C LEU A 44 -10.13 -4.25 -9.39
N GLU A 45 -11.23 -3.57 -9.75
CA GLU A 45 -11.24 -2.63 -10.87
C GLU A 45 -10.83 -1.24 -10.40
N LEU A 46 -9.67 -0.78 -10.87
CA LEU A 46 -9.12 0.54 -10.58
C LEU A 46 -9.36 1.50 -11.75
N ASN A 47 -9.79 2.72 -11.46
CA ASN A 47 -9.86 3.80 -12.46
C ASN A 47 -8.57 4.63 -12.38
N GLU A 48 -7.82 4.74 -13.47
CA GLU A 48 -6.57 5.49 -13.57
C GLU A 48 -6.70 6.96 -13.10
N GLU A 49 -7.86 7.58 -13.33
CA GLU A 49 -8.13 8.96 -12.87
C GLU A 49 -8.17 9.10 -11.34
N HIS A 50 -8.32 7.99 -10.61
CA HIS A 50 -8.34 7.95 -9.14
C HIS A 50 -7.06 7.37 -8.55
N ILE A 51 -5.99 7.27 -9.35
CA ILE A 51 -4.68 6.78 -8.92
C ILE A 51 -3.69 7.93 -8.95
N VAL A 52 -2.96 8.10 -7.85
CA VAL A 52 -1.86 9.07 -7.75
C VAL A 52 -0.54 8.32 -7.79
N ARG A 53 0.50 8.91 -8.40
CA ARG A 53 1.83 8.31 -8.31
C ARG A 53 2.42 8.58 -6.93
N VAL A 54 3.20 7.63 -6.43
CA VAL A 54 3.89 7.79 -5.13
C VAL A 54 4.70 9.09 -5.07
N SER A 55 5.38 9.44 -6.17
CA SER A 55 6.18 10.67 -6.28
C SER A 55 5.39 11.97 -6.23
N ASP A 56 4.05 11.91 -6.36
CA ASP A 56 3.17 13.07 -6.33
C ASP A 56 2.48 13.23 -4.96
N LEU A 57 2.78 12.36 -3.98
CA LEU A 57 2.22 12.40 -2.64
C LEU A 57 2.81 13.54 -1.82
N TYR A 58 1.94 14.26 -1.09
CA TYR A 58 2.36 15.28 -0.14
C TYR A 58 1.27 15.54 0.90
N ASP A 59 1.63 15.47 2.18
CA ASP A 59 0.76 15.81 3.31
C ASP A 59 1.63 16.22 4.52
N GLU A 60 1.55 17.49 4.92
CA GLU A 60 2.38 18.06 6.00
C GLU A 60 2.20 17.33 7.34
N GLU A 61 0.97 16.90 7.66
CA GLU A 61 0.70 16.21 8.93
C GLU A 61 1.29 14.80 8.94
N LEU A 62 1.19 14.09 7.81
CA LEU A 62 1.79 12.76 7.68
C LEU A 62 3.32 12.82 7.68
N ILE A 63 3.92 13.81 7.02
CA ILE A 63 5.37 14.02 7.05
C ILE A 63 5.85 14.23 8.49
N ALA A 64 5.19 15.12 9.24
CA ALA A 64 5.52 15.35 10.65
C ALA A 64 5.34 14.08 11.50
N HIS A 65 4.29 13.29 11.25
CA HIS A 65 4.05 12.04 11.96
C HIS A 65 5.11 10.97 11.65
N ILE A 66 5.50 10.81 10.39
CA ILE A 66 6.57 9.89 9.97
C ILE A 66 7.90 10.30 10.61
N SER A 67 8.22 11.60 10.58
CA SER A 67 9.42 12.16 11.22
C SER A 67 9.48 11.83 12.71
N ASP A 68 8.38 12.03 13.45
CA ASP A 68 8.31 11.73 14.89
C ASP A 68 8.44 10.23 15.19
N VAL A 69 7.68 9.38 14.48
CA VAL A 69 7.65 7.93 14.72
C VAL A 69 9.00 7.27 14.40
N LEU A 70 9.60 7.62 13.26
CA LEU A 70 10.85 7.02 12.80
C LEU A 70 12.09 7.76 13.31
N SER A 71 11.90 8.88 14.03
CA SER A 71 12.99 9.73 14.54
C SER A 71 13.96 10.20 13.44
N VAL A 72 13.43 10.53 12.26
CA VAL A 72 14.14 11.11 11.12
C VAL A 72 13.77 12.58 10.95
N ASP A 73 14.54 13.36 10.21
CA ASP A 73 14.14 14.73 9.89
C ASP A 73 12.95 14.78 8.91
N GLU A 74 12.24 15.91 8.86
CA GLU A 74 11.06 16.08 8.02
C GLU A 74 11.38 15.97 6.52
N GLU A 75 12.60 16.32 6.08
CA GLU A 75 13.00 16.20 4.68
C GLU A 75 13.14 14.72 4.28
N VAL A 76 13.74 13.90 5.14
CA VAL A 76 13.80 12.45 4.98
C VAL A 76 12.40 11.84 5.03
N ALA A 77 11.55 12.26 5.98
CA ALA A 77 10.17 11.78 6.07
C ALA A 77 9.35 12.11 4.80
N GLU A 78 9.51 13.30 4.22
CA GLU A 78 8.89 13.67 2.94
C GLU A 78 9.36 12.74 1.81
N ARG A 79 10.67 12.49 1.73
CA ARG A 79 11.26 11.60 0.71
C ARG A 79 10.84 10.15 0.87
N MET A 80 10.60 9.70 2.09
CA MET A 80 10.01 8.38 2.36
C MET A 80 8.55 8.34 1.93
N LEU A 81 7.77 9.39 2.25
CA LEU A 81 6.36 9.45 1.88
C LEU A 81 6.18 9.41 0.37
N ASP A 82 6.98 10.11 -0.41
CA ASP A 82 6.86 10.11 -1.87
C ASP A 82 7.70 9.04 -2.59
N GLY A 83 8.27 8.11 -1.83
CA GLY A 83 8.96 6.93 -2.34
C GLY A 83 10.32 7.21 -3.00
N ARG A 84 10.90 8.40 -2.79
CA ARG A 84 12.28 8.69 -3.19
C ARG A 84 13.31 7.94 -2.34
N ASP A 85 13.00 7.70 -1.08
CA ASP A 85 13.82 6.96 -0.13
C ASP A 85 13.00 5.82 0.52
N THR A 86 13.68 4.75 0.91
CA THR A 86 13.13 3.68 1.76
C THR A 86 13.58 3.85 3.20
N ALA A 87 12.89 3.23 4.15
CA ALA A 87 13.35 3.11 5.54
C ALA A 87 14.76 2.49 5.61
N PHE A 88 14.99 1.47 4.78
CA PHE A 88 16.29 0.79 4.70
C PHE A 88 17.45 1.72 4.31
N ASP A 89 17.24 2.69 3.40
CA ASP A 89 18.26 3.67 2.98
C ASP A 89 18.80 4.50 4.15
N HIS A 90 18.00 4.62 5.21
CA HIS A 90 18.30 5.38 6.42
C HIS A 90 18.64 4.49 7.63
N GLY A 91 18.88 3.19 7.40
CA GLY A 91 19.29 2.24 8.43
C GLY A 91 18.17 1.79 9.38
N LEU A 92 16.91 1.98 8.97
CA LEU A 92 15.73 1.51 9.68
C LEU A 92 15.35 0.06 9.26
N ASP A 93 14.31 -0.51 9.87
CA ASP A 93 13.86 -1.87 9.59
C ASP A 93 13.01 -1.90 8.30
N GLY A 94 13.02 -3.03 7.58
CA GLY A 94 12.12 -3.24 6.45
C GLY A 94 10.64 -3.32 6.87
N GLU A 95 10.33 -3.59 8.15
CA GLU A 95 8.97 -3.44 8.66
C GLU A 95 8.49 -1.98 8.65
N ASP A 96 9.42 -1.01 8.76
CA ASP A 96 9.09 0.41 8.68
C ASP A 96 8.69 0.81 7.25
N ASP A 97 9.25 0.18 6.22
CA ASP A 97 8.83 0.38 4.82
C ASP A 97 7.36 0.00 4.61
N TRP A 98 6.92 -1.09 5.23
CA TRP A 98 5.52 -1.53 5.16
C TRP A 98 4.57 -0.52 5.81
N TRP A 99 5.00 0.05 6.94
CA TRP A 99 4.24 1.10 7.59
C TRP A 99 4.21 2.40 6.76
N ILE A 100 5.33 2.80 6.16
CA ILE A 100 5.39 3.95 5.24
C ILE A 100 4.44 3.76 4.06
N GLN A 101 4.40 2.57 3.47
CA GLN A 101 3.46 2.25 2.38
C GLN A 101 2.00 2.39 2.82
N ALA A 102 1.66 2.03 4.06
CA ALA A 102 0.33 2.31 4.60
C ALA A 102 0.04 3.82 4.68
N LYS A 103 1.04 4.63 5.07
CA LYS A 103 0.93 6.10 5.09
C LYS A 103 0.81 6.70 3.70
N GLN A 104 1.41 6.10 2.69
CA GLN A 104 1.21 6.48 1.29
C GLN A 104 -0.26 6.30 0.87
N GLY A 105 -0.88 5.16 1.22
CA GLY A 105 -2.31 4.94 1.01
C GLY A 105 -3.19 5.92 1.78
N GLU A 106 -2.82 6.25 3.02
CA GLU A 106 -3.49 7.29 3.81
C GLU A 106 -3.41 8.67 3.14
N CYS A 107 -2.23 9.04 2.65
CA CYS A 107 -1.99 10.30 1.93
C CYS A 107 -2.86 10.38 0.67
N ALA A 108 -2.91 9.32 -0.14
CA ALA A 108 -3.78 9.27 -1.32
C ALA A 108 -5.26 9.52 -0.97
N LYS A 109 -5.77 8.87 0.08
CA LYS A 109 -7.14 9.11 0.59
C LYS A 109 -7.36 10.58 0.94
N ARG A 110 -6.43 11.20 1.69
CA ARG A 110 -6.51 12.61 2.10
C ARG A 110 -6.47 13.57 0.90
N MET A 111 -5.71 13.22 -0.13
CA MET A 111 -5.63 13.95 -1.40
C MET A 111 -6.83 13.70 -2.33
N GLY A 112 -7.75 12.80 -1.97
CA GLY A 112 -8.97 12.49 -2.75
C GLY A 112 -8.80 11.40 -3.80
N TYR A 113 -7.68 10.67 -3.78
CA TYR A 113 -7.42 9.51 -4.62
C TYR A 113 -7.83 8.21 -3.92
N LYS A 114 -7.99 7.14 -4.71
CA LYS A 114 -8.34 5.80 -4.22
C LYS A 114 -7.15 4.87 -4.08
N ALA A 115 -6.06 5.13 -4.79
CA ALA A 115 -4.89 4.27 -4.80
C ALA A 115 -3.61 5.05 -5.08
N VAL A 116 -2.49 4.48 -4.66
CA VAL A 116 -1.14 4.91 -5.03
C VAL A 116 -0.57 3.94 -6.05
N GLU A 117 -0.03 4.45 -7.15
CA GLU A 117 0.86 3.71 -8.06
C GLU A 117 2.31 3.84 -7.56
N ALA A 118 2.95 2.71 -7.28
CA ALA A 118 4.35 2.63 -6.90
C ALA A 118 5.09 1.56 -7.74
N GLN A 119 6.39 1.41 -7.50
CA GLN A 119 7.24 0.42 -8.14
C GLN A 119 7.92 -0.44 -7.08
N ASP A 120 7.96 -1.75 -7.30
CA ASP A 120 8.73 -2.70 -6.48
C ASP A 120 9.52 -3.67 -7.39
N GLU A 121 10.14 -4.71 -6.81
CA GLU A 121 10.89 -5.71 -7.57
C GLU A 121 10.05 -6.51 -8.59
N GLN A 122 8.73 -6.49 -8.43
CA GLN A 122 7.75 -7.19 -9.27
C GLN A 122 7.13 -6.27 -10.34
N GLY A 123 7.42 -4.97 -10.30
CA GLY A 123 7.00 -3.97 -11.27
C GLY A 123 6.04 -2.95 -10.67
N THR A 124 5.02 -2.57 -11.44
CA THR A 124 4.00 -1.65 -10.94
C THR A 124 3.11 -2.31 -9.90
N VAL A 125 3.01 -1.67 -8.74
CA VAL A 125 2.10 -2.07 -7.66
C VAL A 125 1.15 -0.94 -7.29
N PHE A 126 0.00 -1.31 -6.78
CA PHE A 126 -1.04 -0.39 -6.34
C PHE A 126 -1.32 -0.58 -4.86
N ILE A 127 -1.13 0.49 -4.08
CA ILE A 127 -1.45 0.53 -2.66
C ILE A 127 -2.86 1.09 -2.54
N VAL A 128 -3.80 0.28 -2.06
CA VAL A 128 -5.23 0.63 -2.06
C VAL A 128 -5.77 0.52 -0.65
N PRO A 129 -6.21 1.62 -0.03
CA PRO A 129 -6.94 1.58 1.24
C PRO A 129 -8.32 0.96 1.03
N MET A 130 -8.61 -0.14 1.73
CA MET A 130 -9.79 -0.97 1.48
C MET A 130 -10.77 -1.07 2.65
N LEU A 131 -10.56 -0.32 3.74
CA LEU A 131 -11.49 -0.31 4.87
C LEU A 131 -12.89 0.12 4.43
N GLY A 132 -13.88 -0.78 4.59
CA GLY A 132 -15.26 -0.52 4.17
C GLY A 132 -15.51 -0.67 2.65
N CYS A 133 -14.49 -1.03 1.88
CA CYS A 133 -14.55 -1.29 0.44
C CYS A 133 -14.40 -2.78 0.12
N GLU A 134 -14.53 -3.68 1.09
CA GLU A 134 -14.30 -5.12 0.92
C GLU A 134 -15.23 -5.73 -0.13
N SER A 135 -16.44 -5.18 -0.27
CA SER A 135 -17.40 -5.60 -1.28
C SER A 135 -17.00 -5.30 -2.73
N GLU A 136 -15.98 -4.46 -2.93
CA GLU A 136 -15.41 -4.18 -4.26
C GLU A 136 -14.45 -5.29 -4.72
N LEU A 137 -13.99 -6.15 -3.81
CA LEU A 137 -13.13 -7.30 -4.13
C LEU A 137 -13.92 -8.41 -4.79
N THR A 138 -13.38 -8.95 -5.89
CA THR A 138 -13.89 -10.17 -6.52
C THR A 138 -12.93 -11.32 -6.25
N LEU A 139 -13.38 -12.38 -5.59
CA LEU A 139 -12.60 -13.62 -5.47
C LEU A 139 -12.55 -14.32 -6.83
N GLU A 140 -11.38 -14.42 -7.43
CA GLU A 140 -11.16 -15.03 -8.75
C GLU A 140 -10.93 -16.53 -8.63
N GLU A 141 -10.07 -16.95 -7.70
CA GLU A 141 -9.72 -18.35 -7.48
C GLU A 141 -9.11 -18.62 -6.09
N VAL A 142 -9.06 -19.89 -5.71
CA VAL A 142 -8.34 -20.41 -4.54
C VAL A 142 -7.38 -21.48 -5.04
N ARG A 143 -6.08 -21.26 -4.80
CA ARG A 143 -4.99 -22.17 -5.15
C ARG A 143 -4.56 -23.00 -3.96
#